data_AF-A0A957D0Y1-F1
#
_entry.id   AF-A0A957D0Y1-F1
#
_cell.length_a   1.000
_cell.length_b   1.000
_cell.length_c   1.000
_cell.angle_alpha   90.00
_cell.angle_beta   90.00
_cell.angle_gamma   90.00
#
_symmetry.space_group_name_H-M   'P 1'
#
loop_
_entity.id
_entity.type
_entity.pdbx_description
1 polymer ?
#
loop_
_entity_poly.entity_id
_entity_poly.type
_entity_poly.pdbx_seq_one_letter_code
_entity_poly.pdbx_strand_id
1 'polypeptide(L)'
;KYMHTAFIPEGQTAPHPNSHPVTTSFWNGFPRQFWNDRETYPYIDYADIHHYARSGEVNLLANVYMPDDFYDAALFSTKLSTALHERSPEMPVVRGEIGFLDEAIDLFAANGTNGVWLHNLIWSGINAGGLSELYWTGAPTRDHIIGPAHDHRLMYRTFANFMQAVPLNNGRYADAAPTSSTPDLRAWGQMDATAEQAHLWIQNANHTWGNIAQGRPIPPVDGQIAIAGFTPEKSYTVTWWDTYQPDAAQQIIRSEQVATDEDGVIRLEIRGLEGDTAVQIEP
;
A
#
# COMPACT_ATOMS: atom_id res chain seq x y z
N LYS A 1 6.32 -28.07 -18.49
CA LYS A 1 6.74 -26.75 -19.04
C LYS A 1 7.75 -26.20 -18.06
N TYR A 2 9.02 -26.38 -18.37
CA TYR A 2 10.13 -26.10 -17.46
C TYR A 2 10.29 -24.58 -17.31
N MET A 3 10.38 -24.10 -16.07
CA MET A 3 10.95 -22.78 -15.83
C MET A 3 12.43 -22.86 -16.23
N HIS A 4 12.82 -22.07 -17.22
CA HIS A 4 14.23 -21.76 -17.42
C HIS A 4 14.59 -20.74 -16.35
N THR A 5 15.03 -21.20 -15.18
CA THR A 5 15.88 -20.36 -14.34
C THR A 5 17.15 -20.13 -15.14
N ALA A 6 17.45 -18.88 -15.49
CA ALA A 6 18.74 -18.54 -16.07
C ALA A 6 19.79 -18.65 -14.96
N PHE A 7 20.23 -19.88 -14.68
CA PHE A 7 21.44 -20.11 -13.92
C PHE A 7 22.58 -19.66 -14.82
N ILE A 8 23.14 -18.48 -14.58
CA ILE A 8 24.36 -18.03 -15.26
C ILE A 8 25.51 -18.79 -14.58
N PRO A 9 26.14 -19.76 -15.26
CA PRO A 9 27.22 -20.53 -14.65
C PRO A 9 28.40 -19.62 -14.32
N GLU A 10 29.16 -20.01 -13.29
CA GLU A 10 30.39 -19.33 -12.90
C GLU A 10 31.33 -19.13 -14.11
N GLY A 11 31.75 -17.89 -14.34
CA GLY A 11 32.62 -17.52 -15.47
C GLY A 11 31.90 -17.19 -16.78
N GLN A 12 30.56 -17.20 -16.83
CA GLN A 12 29.81 -16.70 -17.98
C GLN A 12 29.24 -15.31 -17.72
N THR A 13 29.46 -14.39 -18.67
CA THR A 13 28.67 -13.16 -18.77
C THR A 13 27.49 -13.47 -19.67
N ALA A 14 26.28 -13.58 -19.10
CA ALA A 14 25.10 -13.35 -19.92
C ALA A 14 25.05 -11.82 -20.14
N PRO A 15 25.24 -11.30 -21.37
CA PRO A 15 24.81 -9.94 -21.64
C PRO A 15 23.35 -9.88 -21.21
N HIS A 16 22.94 -8.93 -20.36
CA HIS A 16 21.56 -8.80 -19.84
C HIS A 16 20.57 -8.92 -21.02
N PRO A 17 20.06 -10.13 -21.35
CA PRO A 17 19.88 -10.41 -22.78
C PRO A 17 18.57 -9.86 -23.31
N ASN A 18 17.69 -9.43 -22.42
CA ASN A 18 16.36 -8.99 -22.75
C ASN A 18 16.03 -7.80 -21.85
N SER A 19 15.62 -6.66 -22.40
CA SER A 19 15.22 -5.42 -21.72
C SER A 19 14.00 -5.59 -20.78
N HIS A 20 14.10 -6.51 -19.81
CA HIS A 20 13.08 -6.90 -18.85
C HIS A 20 13.68 -6.92 -17.44
N PRO A 21 12.93 -6.51 -16.40
CA PRO A 21 13.34 -6.67 -15.02
C PRO A 21 13.58 -8.15 -14.65
N VAL A 22 14.58 -8.41 -13.83
CA VAL A 22 14.97 -9.73 -13.33
C VAL A 22 14.95 -9.73 -11.81
N THR A 23 14.42 -10.80 -11.22
CA THR A 23 14.49 -11.07 -9.78
C THR A 23 14.53 -12.57 -9.50
N THR A 24 14.62 -12.93 -8.22
CA THR A 24 14.29 -14.25 -7.66
C THR A 24 13.32 -14.06 -6.50
N SER A 25 12.62 -15.10 -6.06
CA SER A 25 11.66 -15.00 -4.96
C SER A 25 12.08 -15.83 -3.75
N PHE A 26 11.88 -15.29 -2.55
CA PHE A 26 12.12 -16.00 -1.28
C PHE A 26 10.79 -16.31 -0.56
N TRP A 27 10.59 -17.61 -0.28
CA TRP A 27 9.38 -18.19 0.34
C TRP A 27 9.09 -17.69 1.77
N ASN A 28 10.11 -17.23 2.48
CA ASN A 28 9.99 -16.50 3.75
C ASN A 28 11.32 -15.80 4.07
N GLY A 29 11.24 -14.58 4.60
CA GLY A 29 12.43 -13.82 4.97
C GLY A 29 12.81 -12.72 3.99
N PHE A 30 13.80 -11.94 4.39
CA PHE A 30 14.39 -10.89 3.58
C PHE A 30 15.91 -10.99 3.73
N PRO A 31 16.58 -11.83 2.92
CA PRO A 31 18.03 -12.03 3.01
C PRO A 31 18.75 -10.74 2.59
N ARG A 32 18.91 -9.82 3.53
CA ARG A 32 19.47 -8.48 3.29
C ARG A 32 20.84 -8.53 2.60
N GLN A 33 21.66 -9.52 2.94
CA GLN A 33 22.96 -9.72 2.30
C GLN A 33 22.84 -10.01 0.81
N PHE A 34 21.82 -10.78 0.39
CA PHE A 34 21.58 -11.05 -1.03
C PHE A 34 21.08 -9.78 -1.75
N TRP A 35 20.06 -9.11 -1.19
CA TRP A 35 19.43 -7.95 -1.84
C TRP A 35 20.35 -6.72 -1.96
N ASN A 36 21.30 -6.58 -1.04
CA ASN A 36 22.20 -5.43 -1.01
C ASN A 36 23.59 -5.74 -1.61
N ASP A 37 23.86 -6.97 -2.05
CA ASP A 37 25.12 -7.35 -2.70
C ASP A 37 25.03 -7.12 -4.22
N ARG A 38 25.23 -5.87 -4.62
CA ARG A 38 25.25 -5.45 -6.04
C ARG A 38 26.51 -5.90 -6.77
N GLU A 39 27.56 -6.30 -6.06
CA GLU A 39 28.81 -6.80 -6.66
C GLU A 39 28.64 -8.23 -7.13
N THR A 40 28.05 -9.10 -6.30
CA THR A 40 27.79 -10.50 -6.63
C THR A 40 26.52 -10.68 -7.46
N TYR A 41 25.49 -9.85 -7.22
CA TYR A 41 24.19 -9.95 -7.90
C TYR A 41 23.79 -8.66 -8.65
N PRO A 42 24.59 -8.20 -9.62
CA PRO A 42 24.37 -6.92 -10.31
C PRO A 42 23.11 -6.88 -11.19
N TYR A 43 22.53 -8.04 -11.51
CA TYR A 43 21.39 -8.17 -12.43
C TYR A 43 20.04 -8.40 -11.74
N ILE A 44 19.95 -8.22 -10.42
CA ILE A 44 18.66 -8.23 -9.72
C ILE A 44 18.11 -6.80 -9.72
N ASP A 45 16.91 -6.59 -10.24
CA ASP A 45 16.34 -5.25 -10.40
C ASP A 45 15.39 -4.85 -9.26
N TYR A 46 14.83 -5.82 -8.56
CA TYR A 46 13.92 -5.61 -7.43
C TYR A 46 13.94 -6.81 -6.49
N ALA A 47 13.57 -6.59 -5.23
CA ALA A 47 13.40 -7.66 -4.25
C ALA A 47 12.01 -8.26 -4.34
N ASP A 48 11.91 -9.60 -4.36
CA ASP A 48 10.65 -10.33 -4.35
C ASP A 48 10.58 -11.26 -3.13
N ILE A 49 9.57 -11.05 -2.30
CA ILE A 49 9.32 -11.84 -1.09
C ILE A 49 7.92 -12.45 -1.08
N HIS A 50 7.80 -13.60 -0.43
CA HIS A 50 6.51 -14.16 -0.07
C HIS A 50 6.26 -13.94 1.42
N HIS A 51 5.08 -13.44 1.75
CA HIS A 51 4.73 -13.19 3.12
C HIS A 51 3.22 -13.21 3.30
N TYR A 52 2.70 -14.29 3.91
CA TYR A 52 1.26 -14.49 4.09
C TYR A 52 0.76 -13.84 5.38
N ALA A 53 -0.46 -13.30 5.33
CA ALA A 53 -1.18 -12.90 6.52
C ALA A 53 -1.76 -14.16 7.18
N ARG A 54 -1.42 -14.38 8.45
CA ARG A 54 -1.92 -15.50 9.26
C ARG A 54 -2.34 -14.98 10.62
N SER A 55 -3.45 -15.48 11.12
CA SER A 55 -3.84 -15.27 12.50
C SER A 55 -2.96 -16.10 13.43
N GLY A 56 -2.62 -15.57 14.61
CA GLY A 56 -1.95 -16.33 15.67
C GLY A 56 -0.48 -16.72 15.45
N GLU A 57 0.10 -16.51 14.27
CA GLU A 57 1.53 -16.77 13.99
C GLU A 57 2.36 -15.49 13.84
N VAL A 58 3.44 -15.40 14.61
CA VAL A 58 4.53 -14.44 14.37
C VAL A 58 5.56 -15.13 13.47
N ASN A 59 5.56 -14.82 12.17
CA ASN A 59 6.59 -15.23 11.21
C ASN A 59 7.97 -14.58 11.52
N LEU A 60 9.08 -15.05 10.96
CA LEU A 60 10.44 -14.53 11.19
C LEU A 60 10.66 -13.11 10.64
N LEU A 61 9.86 -12.68 9.65
CA LEU A 61 9.73 -11.27 9.27
C LEU A 61 8.80 -10.47 10.20
N ALA A 62 8.04 -11.15 11.08
CA ALA A 62 6.85 -10.67 11.76
C ALA A 62 7.06 -10.11 13.17
N ASN A 63 8.27 -9.91 13.67
CA ASN A 63 8.43 -9.01 14.83
C ASN A 63 8.05 -7.54 14.50
N VAL A 64 7.50 -7.30 13.31
CA VAL A 64 7.06 -6.04 12.77
C VAL A 64 5.55 -5.81 13.02
N TYR A 65 4.75 -6.86 13.17
CA TYR A 65 3.30 -6.76 13.37
C TYR A 65 2.82 -7.81 14.38
N MET A 66 1.75 -7.47 15.09
CA MET A 66 1.13 -8.32 16.12
C MET A 66 0.09 -9.24 15.47
N PRO A 67 -0.24 -10.39 16.09
CA PRO A 67 -1.31 -11.26 15.59
C PRO A 67 -2.63 -10.53 15.32
N ASP A 68 -2.98 -9.53 16.13
CA ASP A 68 -4.20 -8.73 15.96
C ASP A 68 -4.19 -7.84 14.70
N ASP A 69 -3.02 -7.52 14.16
CA ASP A 69 -2.90 -6.76 12.90
C ASP A 69 -3.47 -7.56 11.71
N PHE A 70 -3.62 -8.89 11.83
CA PHE A 70 -4.31 -9.71 10.83
C PHE A 70 -5.69 -9.15 10.48
N TYR A 71 -6.42 -8.64 11.48
CA TYR A 71 -7.78 -8.10 11.33
C TYR A 71 -7.82 -6.70 10.70
N ASP A 72 -6.66 -6.12 10.42
CA ASP A 72 -6.47 -4.81 9.81
C ASP A 72 -5.42 -4.89 8.69
N ALA A 73 -5.89 -5.26 7.49
CA ALA A 73 -5.04 -5.46 6.32
C ALA A 73 -4.13 -4.25 5.98
N ALA A 74 -4.61 -3.03 6.24
CA ALA A 74 -3.82 -1.84 5.97
C ALA A 74 -2.69 -1.63 6.98
N LEU A 75 -2.94 -1.90 8.26
CA LEU A 75 -1.91 -1.84 9.29
C LEU A 75 -0.87 -2.96 9.12
N PHE A 76 -1.33 -4.18 8.84
CA PHE A 76 -0.48 -5.32 8.52
C PHE A 76 0.47 -5.01 7.35
N SER A 77 -0.08 -4.51 6.24
CA SER A 77 0.68 -4.17 5.04
C SER A 77 1.66 -3.03 5.28
N THR A 78 1.19 -1.92 5.88
CA THR A 78 2.02 -0.74 6.13
C THR A 78 3.19 -1.04 7.06
N LYS A 79 2.96 -1.77 8.16
CA LYS A 79 4.03 -2.16 9.08
C LYS A 79 5.11 -2.96 8.36
N LEU A 80 4.73 -3.97 7.58
CA LEU A 80 5.68 -4.75 6.78
C LEU A 80 6.42 -3.88 5.76
N SER A 81 5.71 -3.04 5.03
CA SER A 81 6.26 -2.10 4.04
C SER A 81 7.34 -1.21 4.67
N THR A 82 7.03 -0.54 5.77
CA THR A 82 7.98 0.31 6.51
C THR A 82 9.19 -0.48 7.00
N ALA A 83 8.99 -1.65 7.61
CA ALA A 83 10.10 -2.44 8.13
C ALA A 83 11.01 -3.03 7.03
N LEU A 84 10.49 -3.24 5.82
CA LEU A 84 11.31 -3.62 4.67
C LEU A 84 12.10 -2.43 4.14
N HIS A 85 11.46 -1.25 4.04
CA HIS A 85 12.14 -0.01 3.66
C HIS A 85 13.29 0.35 4.62
N GLU A 86 13.09 0.20 5.93
CA GLU A 86 14.13 0.41 6.95
C GLU A 86 15.33 -0.53 6.82
N ARG A 87 15.20 -1.68 6.13
CA ARG A 87 16.34 -2.55 5.80
C ARG A 87 17.20 -1.99 4.67
N SER A 88 16.77 -0.88 4.09
CA SER A 88 17.40 -0.10 3.02
C SER A 88 17.74 -0.96 1.80
N PRO A 89 16.76 -1.59 1.15
CA PRO A 89 16.98 -2.05 -0.21
C PRO A 89 17.23 -0.83 -1.10
N GLU A 90 18.31 -0.84 -1.86
CA GLU A 90 18.56 0.15 -2.91
C GLU A 90 17.69 -0.08 -4.16
N MET A 91 16.60 -0.84 -4.01
CA MET A 91 15.76 -1.32 -5.08
C MET A 91 14.30 -1.43 -4.63
N PRO A 92 13.33 -1.41 -5.58
CA PRO A 92 11.93 -1.66 -5.26
C PRO A 92 11.73 -3.02 -4.58
N VAL A 93 10.72 -3.12 -3.73
CA VAL A 93 10.32 -4.37 -3.08
C VAL A 93 8.90 -4.74 -3.51
N VAL A 94 8.76 -5.98 -3.95
CA VAL A 94 7.49 -6.60 -4.31
C VAL A 94 7.24 -7.74 -3.33
N ARG A 95 6.04 -7.80 -2.76
CA ARG A 95 5.52 -9.01 -2.15
C ARG A 95 4.88 -9.84 -3.25
N GLY A 96 5.67 -10.69 -3.89
CA GLY A 96 5.25 -11.47 -5.06
C GLY A 96 4.21 -12.54 -4.74
N GLU A 97 4.03 -12.86 -3.45
CA GLU A 97 2.94 -13.69 -2.99
C GLU A 97 2.44 -13.29 -1.60
N ILE A 98 1.18 -12.88 -1.54
CA ILE A 98 0.39 -12.69 -0.31
C ILE A 98 -0.94 -13.40 -0.42
N GLY A 99 -1.39 -14.00 0.68
CA GLY A 99 -2.75 -14.45 0.90
C GLY A 99 -3.09 -14.32 2.37
N PHE A 100 -4.37 -14.19 2.67
CA PHE A 100 -4.87 -14.31 4.04
C PHE A 100 -5.31 -15.75 4.25
N LEU A 101 -4.61 -16.44 5.14
CA LEU A 101 -4.77 -17.87 5.36
C LEU A 101 -5.47 -18.16 6.68
N ASP A 102 -5.83 -19.43 6.84
CA ASP A 102 -6.38 -20.06 8.04
C ASP A 102 -7.76 -19.52 8.46
N GLU A 103 -7.86 -18.53 9.34
CA GLU A 103 -9.13 -18.15 10.00
C GLU A 103 -10.15 -17.44 9.10
N ALA A 104 -9.71 -16.74 8.05
CA ALA A 104 -10.58 -15.86 7.26
C ALA A 104 -10.87 -16.36 5.84
N ILE A 105 -10.37 -17.55 5.47
CA ILE A 105 -10.50 -18.10 4.11
C ILE A 105 -11.97 -18.18 3.68
N ASP A 106 -12.80 -18.86 4.47
CA ASP A 106 -14.22 -19.05 4.13
C ASP A 106 -14.99 -17.72 4.14
N LEU A 107 -14.64 -16.82 5.06
CA LEU A 107 -15.22 -15.47 5.12
C LEU A 107 -14.98 -14.70 3.83
N PHE A 108 -13.74 -14.71 3.32
CA PHE A 108 -13.38 -13.99 2.10
C PHE A 108 -13.93 -14.66 0.85
N ALA A 109 -13.91 -16.00 0.79
CA ALA A 109 -14.56 -16.74 -0.30
C ALA A 109 -16.08 -16.51 -0.37
N ALA A 110 -16.74 -16.30 0.78
CA ALA A 110 -18.15 -15.97 0.86
C ALA A 110 -18.46 -14.46 0.71
N ASN A 111 -17.44 -13.63 0.44
CA ASN A 111 -17.54 -12.17 0.38
C ASN A 111 -18.14 -11.52 1.65
N GLY A 112 -17.85 -12.07 2.83
CA GLY A 112 -18.49 -11.67 4.09
C GLY A 112 -18.21 -10.23 4.54
N THR A 113 -17.21 -9.57 3.96
CA THR A 113 -16.86 -8.16 4.24
C THR A 113 -16.86 -7.29 2.99
N ASN A 114 -17.50 -7.73 1.90
CA ASN A 114 -17.52 -7.04 0.61
C ASN A 114 -16.12 -6.60 0.10
N GLY A 115 -15.09 -7.44 0.29
CA GLY A 115 -13.72 -7.16 -0.15
C GLY A 115 -12.96 -6.06 0.60
N VAL A 116 -13.43 -5.57 1.74
CA VAL A 116 -12.72 -4.52 2.54
C VAL A 116 -11.29 -4.89 2.88
N TRP A 117 -11.00 -6.17 3.13
CA TRP A 117 -9.62 -6.64 3.36
C TRP A 117 -8.71 -6.35 2.16
N LEU A 118 -9.21 -6.52 0.94
CA LEU A 118 -8.44 -6.31 -0.29
C LEU A 118 -8.27 -4.82 -0.58
N HIS A 119 -9.35 -4.07 -0.44
CA HIS A 119 -9.33 -2.61 -0.60
C HIS A 119 -8.28 -1.98 0.32
N ASN A 120 -8.32 -2.30 1.61
CA ASN A 120 -7.37 -1.81 2.60
C ASN A 120 -5.93 -2.27 2.30
N LEU A 121 -5.74 -3.51 1.82
CA LEU A 121 -4.44 -4.02 1.40
C LEU A 121 -3.87 -3.20 0.24
N ILE A 122 -4.65 -2.96 -0.81
CA ILE A 122 -4.22 -2.21 -2.00
C ILE A 122 -3.89 -0.76 -1.64
N TRP A 123 -4.82 -0.06 -1.01
CA TRP A 123 -4.65 1.37 -0.72
C TRP A 123 -3.56 1.66 0.31
N SER A 124 -3.27 0.72 1.21
CA SER A 124 -2.12 0.86 2.11
C SER A 124 -0.78 0.94 1.38
N GLY A 125 -0.67 0.46 0.14
CA GLY A 125 0.55 0.52 -0.67
C GLY A 125 1.03 1.94 -1.01
N ILE A 126 0.21 2.96 -0.75
CA ILE A 126 0.55 4.39 -0.90
C ILE A 126 1.65 4.88 0.07
N ASN A 127 1.96 4.09 1.11
CA ASN A 127 2.92 4.48 2.13
C ASN A 127 4.35 4.57 1.59
N ALA A 128 5.20 5.35 2.24
CA ALA A 128 6.59 5.59 1.83
C ALA A 128 7.49 4.34 1.80
N GLY A 129 7.08 3.23 2.42
CA GLY A 129 7.80 1.97 2.32
C GLY A 129 7.75 1.36 0.91
N GLY A 130 6.74 1.72 0.10
CA GLY A 130 6.68 1.41 -1.33
C GLY A 130 6.53 -0.09 -1.66
N LEU A 131 5.98 -0.89 -0.75
CA LEU A 131 5.74 -2.32 -1.00
C LEU A 131 4.63 -2.52 -2.04
N SER A 132 4.97 -3.16 -3.16
CA SER A 132 3.98 -3.58 -4.16
C SER A 132 3.42 -4.96 -3.86
N GLU A 133 2.12 -5.16 -4.07
CA GLU A 133 1.38 -6.30 -3.54
C GLU A 133 0.84 -7.22 -4.65
N LEU A 134 1.22 -8.51 -4.64
CA LEU A 134 0.66 -9.53 -5.54
C LEU A 134 -0.17 -10.56 -4.77
N TYR A 135 -1.49 -10.45 -4.87
CA TYR A 135 -2.40 -11.38 -4.20
C TYR A 135 -2.47 -12.75 -4.88
N TRP A 136 -2.23 -13.80 -4.11
CA TRP A 136 -2.29 -15.19 -4.52
C TRP A 136 -3.72 -15.70 -4.62
N THR A 137 -4.07 -16.34 -5.74
CA THR A 137 -5.39 -16.93 -6.02
C THR A 137 -5.32 -18.45 -6.23
N GLY A 138 -4.39 -19.13 -5.55
CA GLY A 138 -4.32 -20.59 -5.51
C GLY A 138 -5.20 -21.18 -4.41
N ALA A 139 -5.14 -22.50 -4.20
CA ALA A 139 -5.76 -23.07 -3.00
C ALA A 139 -4.94 -22.63 -1.77
N PRO A 140 -5.57 -22.18 -0.66
CA PRO A 140 -7.02 -22.17 -0.40
C PRO A 140 -7.76 -20.86 -0.76
N THR A 141 -7.11 -19.85 -1.35
CA THR A 141 -7.65 -18.51 -1.63
C THR A 141 -8.36 -18.33 -2.98
N ARG A 142 -8.73 -19.43 -3.66
CA ARG A 142 -9.10 -19.45 -5.10
C ARG A 142 -10.30 -18.58 -5.47
N ASP A 143 -11.19 -18.31 -4.52
CA ASP A 143 -12.42 -17.54 -4.75
C ASP A 143 -12.42 -16.19 -4.01
N HIS A 144 -11.29 -15.74 -3.48
CA HIS A 144 -11.23 -14.50 -2.68
C HIS A 144 -11.40 -13.23 -3.52
N ILE A 145 -10.84 -13.19 -4.73
CA ILE A 145 -10.88 -11.99 -5.60
C ILE A 145 -12.09 -12.01 -6.53
N ILE A 146 -12.40 -13.18 -7.10
CA ILE A 146 -13.51 -13.38 -8.02
C ILE A 146 -14.20 -14.66 -7.59
N GLY A 147 -15.48 -14.58 -7.33
CA GLY A 147 -16.31 -15.73 -7.02
C GLY A 147 -17.69 -15.60 -7.66
N PRO A 148 -18.57 -16.59 -7.47
CA PRO A 148 -19.93 -16.53 -8.01
C PRO A 148 -20.75 -15.33 -7.53
N ALA A 149 -20.42 -14.78 -6.36
CA ALA A 149 -21.16 -13.71 -5.70
C ALA A 149 -20.46 -12.33 -5.75
N HIS A 150 -19.23 -12.24 -6.29
CA HIS A 150 -18.41 -11.03 -6.19
C HIS A 150 -17.30 -10.95 -7.24
N ASP A 151 -16.92 -9.71 -7.57
CA ASP A 151 -15.77 -9.40 -8.41
C ASP A 151 -15.04 -8.18 -7.85
N HIS A 152 -13.92 -8.40 -7.18
CA HIS A 152 -13.13 -7.35 -6.55
C HIS A 152 -12.02 -6.80 -7.46
N ARG A 153 -11.92 -7.24 -8.72
CA ARG A 153 -10.85 -6.76 -9.62
C ARG A 153 -10.89 -5.24 -9.83
N LEU A 154 -12.06 -4.64 -9.73
CA LEU A 154 -12.22 -3.19 -9.88
C LEU A 154 -11.55 -2.39 -8.75
N MET A 155 -11.29 -2.98 -7.59
CA MET A 155 -10.54 -2.32 -6.50
C MET A 155 -9.10 -1.99 -6.90
N TYR A 156 -8.46 -2.83 -7.72
CA TYR A 156 -7.13 -2.51 -8.26
C TYR A 156 -7.17 -1.28 -9.19
N ARG A 157 -8.28 -1.10 -9.92
CA ARG A 157 -8.44 0.03 -10.83
C ARG A 157 -8.55 1.35 -10.07
N THR A 158 -9.25 1.39 -8.93
CA THR A 158 -9.42 2.63 -8.17
C THR A 158 -8.08 3.19 -7.71
N PHE A 159 -7.20 2.33 -7.19
CA PHE A 159 -5.84 2.71 -6.81
C PHE A 159 -4.97 3.08 -8.02
N ALA A 160 -5.03 2.29 -9.10
CA ALA A 160 -4.25 2.56 -10.31
C ALA A 160 -4.59 3.91 -10.95
N ASN A 161 -5.88 4.26 -11.04
CA ASN A 161 -6.34 5.55 -11.54
C ASN A 161 -5.78 6.71 -10.70
N PHE A 162 -5.84 6.57 -9.37
CA PHE A 162 -5.32 7.58 -8.44
C PHE A 162 -3.81 7.76 -8.58
N MET A 163 -3.05 6.65 -8.62
CA MET A 163 -1.59 6.71 -8.66
C MET A 163 -1.00 7.07 -10.03
N GLN A 164 -1.74 6.89 -11.13
CA GLN A 164 -1.23 7.09 -12.49
C GLN A 164 -0.65 8.48 -12.75
N ALA A 165 -1.20 9.51 -12.09
CA ALA A 165 -0.77 10.89 -12.27
C ALA A 165 0.40 11.32 -11.38
N VAL A 166 0.78 10.52 -10.36
CA VAL A 166 1.86 10.94 -9.45
C VAL A 166 3.23 10.48 -9.98
N PRO A 167 4.20 11.41 -10.19
CA PRO A 167 5.48 11.11 -10.84
C PRO A 167 6.50 10.42 -9.91
N LEU A 168 6.17 9.22 -9.41
CA LEU A 168 7.04 8.44 -8.51
C LEU A 168 8.41 8.12 -9.11
N ASN A 169 8.52 8.09 -10.43
CA ASN A 169 9.78 7.81 -11.14
C ASN A 169 10.85 8.90 -10.98
N ASN A 170 10.51 10.05 -10.38
CA ASN A 170 11.48 11.11 -10.11
C ASN A 170 12.38 10.83 -8.89
N GLY A 171 12.05 9.83 -8.07
CA GLY A 171 12.81 9.42 -6.88
C GLY A 171 12.81 10.42 -5.72
N ARG A 172 11.88 11.40 -5.70
CA ARG A 172 11.84 12.50 -4.72
C ARG A 172 10.77 12.34 -3.66
N TYR A 173 9.83 11.43 -3.85
CA TYR A 173 8.74 11.20 -2.92
C TYR A 173 9.25 10.51 -1.65
N ALA A 174 9.15 11.20 -0.51
CA ALA A 174 9.44 10.70 0.82
C ALA A 174 8.16 10.62 1.66
N ASP A 175 8.22 10.06 2.86
CA ASP A 175 7.08 10.04 3.78
C ASP A 175 6.53 11.46 4.02
N ALA A 176 5.23 11.64 3.80
CA ALA A 176 4.55 12.91 4.06
C ALA A 176 4.37 13.16 5.57
N ALA A 177 4.59 12.14 6.41
CA ALA A 177 4.49 12.19 7.87
C ALA A 177 3.21 12.91 8.38
N PRO A 178 2.02 12.56 7.86
CA PRO A 178 0.78 13.23 8.26
C PRO A 178 0.50 13.01 9.75
N THR A 179 -0.01 14.03 10.42
CA THR A 179 -0.48 13.94 11.80
C THR A 179 -2.00 14.04 11.86
N SER A 180 -2.61 13.31 12.79
CA SER A 180 -4.06 13.29 12.98
C SER A 180 -4.44 13.93 14.31
N SER A 181 -5.55 14.66 14.33
CA SER A 181 -6.12 15.23 15.57
C SER A 181 -6.83 14.19 16.45
N THR A 182 -7.07 12.97 15.94
CA THR A 182 -7.74 11.87 16.66
C THR A 182 -7.11 10.53 16.28
N PRO A 183 -6.99 9.56 17.21
CA PRO A 183 -6.52 8.22 16.88
C PRO A 183 -7.48 7.43 15.96
N ASP A 184 -8.74 7.85 15.85
CA ASP A 184 -9.74 7.20 14.99
C ASP A 184 -9.60 7.57 13.50
N LEU A 185 -8.71 8.52 13.17
CA LEU A 185 -8.28 8.81 11.81
C LEU A 185 -6.81 8.47 11.65
N ARG A 186 -6.48 7.81 10.54
CA ARG A 186 -5.10 7.60 10.11
C ARG A 186 -4.93 8.03 8.67
N ALA A 187 -3.71 8.42 8.32
CA ALA A 187 -3.34 8.75 6.96
C ALA A 187 -1.94 8.24 6.65
N TRP A 188 -1.73 7.82 5.41
CA TRP A 188 -0.42 7.46 4.87
C TRP A 188 -0.27 8.06 3.48
N GLY A 189 0.96 8.36 3.10
CA GLY A 189 1.23 8.93 1.79
C GLY A 189 2.65 9.43 1.64
N GLN A 190 2.91 10.10 0.54
CA GLN A 190 4.24 10.61 0.22
C GLN A 190 4.19 12.04 -0.31
N MET A 191 5.31 12.75 -0.17
CA MET A 191 5.50 14.12 -0.61
C MET A 191 6.80 14.28 -1.38
N ASP A 192 6.75 14.97 -2.52
CA ASP A 192 7.90 15.58 -3.17
C ASP A 192 7.95 17.05 -2.74
N ALA A 193 8.78 17.34 -1.74
CA ALA A 193 8.93 18.70 -1.21
C ALA A 193 9.58 19.68 -2.19
N THR A 194 10.22 19.19 -3.26
CA THR A 194 10.80 20.06 -4.30
C THR A 194 9.72 20.52 -5.29
N ALA A 195 8.81 19.62 -5.65
CA ALA A 195 7.65 19.94 -6.49
C ALA A 195 6.48 20.51 -5.68
N GLU A 196 6.55 20.44 -4.35
CA GLU A 196 5.48 20.76 -3.42
C GLU A 196 4.18 19.99 -3.73
N GLN A 197 4.36 18.71 -4.09
CA GLN A 197 3.27 17.80 -4.40
C GLN A 197 3.18 16.70 -3.34
N ALA A 198 1.97 16.40 -2.88
CA ALA A 198 1.74 15.29 -1.95
C ALA A 198 0.52 14.47 -2.35
N HIS A 199 0.48 13.22 -1.92
CA HIS A 199 -0.69 12.37 -2.07
C HIS A 199 -0.86 11.51 -0.82
N LEU A 200 -2.11 11.36 -0.37
CA LEU A 200 -2.43 10.66 0.87
C LEU A 200 -3.68 9.80 0.70
N TRP A 201 -3.73 8.70 1.44
CA TRP A 201 -4.94 7.94 1.72
C TRP A 201 -5.29 8.16 3.19
N ILE A 202 -6.54 8.57 3.45
CA ILE A 202 -7.05 8.95 4.77
C ILE A 202 -8.18 7.99 5.11
N GLN A 203 -8.11 7.35 6.26
CA GLN A 203 -9.00 6.26 6.63
C GLN A 203 -9.51 6.42 8.07
N ASN A 204 -10.80 6.09 8.27
CA ASN A 204 -11.35 5.77 9.58
C ASN A 204 -10.66 4.51 10.10
N ALA A 205 -9.84 4.64 11.13
CA ALA A 205 -9.00 3.55 11.65
C ALA A 205 -9.81 2.34 12.14
N ASN A 206 -11.10 2.53 12.42
CA ASN A 206 -12.01 1.45 12.81
C ASN A 206 -12.65 0.73 11.61
N HIS A 207 -12.52 1.23 10.38
CA HIS A 207 -13.03 0.60 9.16
C HIS A 207 -12.10 -0.52 8.66
N THR A 208 -12.02 -1.57 9.48
CA THR A 208 -11.22 -2.77 9.23
C THR A 208 -12.13 -3.94 8.84
N TRP A 209 -11.60 -4.88 8.06
CA TRP A 209 -12.37 -6.06 7.67
C TRP A 209 -12.79 -6.88 8.91
N GLY A 210 -11.95 -6.94 9.95
CA GLY A 210 -12.26 -7.69 11.16
C GLY A 210 -13.41 -7.08 11.96
N ASN A 211 -13.48 -5.74 12.07
CA ASN A 211 -14.60 -5.08 12.73
C ASN A 211 -15.92 -5.33 11.98
N ILE A 212 -15.89 -5.25 10.64
CA ILE A 212 -17.05 -5.53 9.78
C ILE A 212 -17.51 -6.98 9.93
N ALA A 213 -16.58 -7.93 9.85
CA ALA A 213 -16.88 -9.36 9.97
C ALA A 213 -17.54 -9.72 11.32
N GLN A 214 -17.20 -8.99 12.37
CA GLN A 214 -17.75 -9.16 13.72
C GLN A 214 -19.03 -8.34 13.96
N GLY A 215 -19.50 -7.59 12.97
CA GLY A 215 -20.68 -6.71 13.10
C GLY A 215 -20.48 -5.59 14.12
N ARG A 216 -19.22 -5.17 14.36
CA ARG A 216 -18.94 -4.07 15.28
C ARG A 216 -19.39 -2.75 14.65
N PRO A 217 -20.05 -1.85 15.41
CA PRO A 217 -20.37 -0.52 14.92
C PRO A 217 -19.09 0.24 14.52
N ILE A 218 -19.11 0.87 13.36
CA ILE A 218 -18.04 1.75 12.87
C ILE A 218 -18.65 3.15 12.77
N PRO A 219 -18.55 3.98 13.82
CA PRO A 219 -19.09 5.34 13.76
C PRO A 219 -18.31 6.17 12.73
N PRO A 220 -18.97 7.08 11.98
CA PRO A 220 -18.29 8.06 11.17
C PRO A 220 -17.37 8.93 12.03
N VAL A 221 -16.20 9.29 11.52
CA VAL A 221 -15.19 10.04 12.27
C VAL A 221 -15.02 11.45 11.71
N ASP A 222 -14.97 12.42 12.61
CA ASP A 222 -14.58 13.81 12.35
C ASP A 222 -13.14 14.05 12.85
N GLY A 223 -12.39 14.94 12.19
CA GLY A 223 -11.07 15.33 12.64
C GLY A 223 -10.29 16.14 11.61
N GLN A 224 -8.98 16.23 11.80
CA GLN A 224 -8.08 16.98 10.92
C GLN A 224 -6.83 16.15 10.64
N ILE A 225 -6.39 16.15 9.39
CA ILE A 225 -5.07 15.66 8.97
C ILE A 225 -4.18 16.86 8.64
N ALA A 226 -3.01 16.95 9.26
CA ALA A 226 -2.05 18.02 9.03
C ALA A 226 -0.76 17.49 8.37
N ILE A 227 -0.30 18.19 7.34
CA ILE A 227 0.87 17.81 6.53
C ILE A 227 1.80 19.03 6.43
N ALA A 228 3.02 18.90 6.93
CA ALA A 228 4.02 19.95 6.89
C ALA A 228 4.90 19.86 5.63
N GLY A 229 5.78 20.83 5.42
CA GLY A 229 6.83 20.79 4.39
C GLY A 229 6.51 21.58 3.12
N PHE A 230 5.41 22.32 3.10
CA PHE A 230 5.04 23.21 2.00
C PHE A 230 5.57 24.64 2.24
N THR A 231 5.64 25.48 1.19
CA THR A 231 5.86 26.91 1.37
C THR A 231 4.76 27.55 2.24
N PRO A 232 5.11 28.32 3.29
CA PRO A 232 4.14 29.04 4.13
C PRO A 232 3.28 30.05 3.37
N GLU A 233 2.06 30.26 3.86
CA GLU A 233 1.07 31.24 3.33
C GLU A 233 0.80 31.12 1.82
N LYS A 234 1.00 29.94 1.24
CA LYS A 234 0.77 29.64 -0.17
C LYS A 234 -0.50 28.81 -0.33
N SER A 235 -1.26 29.09 -1.38
CA SER A 235 -2.45 28.31 -1.73
C SER A 235 -2.06 27.13 -2.63
N TYR A 236 -2.65 25.97 -2.34
CA TYR A 236 -2.52 24.72 -3.08
C TYR A 236 -3.90 24.22 -3.50
N THR A 237 -3.94 23.50 -4.62
CA THR A 237 -5.11 22.74 -5.04
C THR A 237 -5.11 21.40 -4.31
N VAL A 238 -6.18 21.13 -3.54
CA VAL A 238 -6.44 19.82 -2.93
C VAL A 238 -7.57 19.14 -3.70
N THR A 239 -7.26 18.04 -4.36
CA THR A 239 -8.24 17.22 -5.10
C THR A 239 -8.56 15.96 -4.30
N TRP A 240 -9.83 15.76 -3.99
CA TRP A 240 -10.35 14.65 -3.21
C TRP A 240 -10.91 13.55 -4.10
N TRP A 241 -10.62 12.31 -3.74
CA TRP A 241 -10.93 11.12 -4.53
C TRP A 241 -11.79 10.13 -3.75
N ASP A 242 -12.73 9.52 -4.46
CA ASP A 242 -13.49 8.35 -4.04
C ASP A 242 -12.63 7.11 -4.31
N THR A 243 -12.25 6.43 -3.24
CA THR A 243 -11.39 5.24 -3.24
C THR A 243 -12.11 3.98 -3.75
N TYR A 244 -13.44 4.02 -3.85
CA TYR A 244 -14.30 2.91 -4.27
C TYR A 244 -14.84 3.07 -5.70
N GLN A 245 -14.69 4.24 -6.33
CA GLN A 245 -15.20 4.52 -7.67
C GLN A 245 -14.20 4.10 -8.78
N PRO A 246 -14.47 3.06 -9.58
CA PRO A 246 -13.53 2.57 -10.61
C PRO A 246 -13.55 3.39 -11.92
N ASP A 247 -14.57 4.22 -12.14
CA ASP A 247 -14.62 5.14 -13.28
C ASP A 247 -13.81 6.40 -12.97
N ALA A 248 -12.65 6.56 -13.63
CA ALA A 248 -11.76 7.70 -13.46
C ALA A 248 -12.47 9.05 -13.67
N ALA A 249 -13.48 9.11 -14.53
CA ALA A 249 -14.23 10.35 -14.78
C ALA A 249 -15.15 10.75 -13.62
N GLN A 250 -15.45 9.82 -12.71
CA GLN A 250 -16.33 10.03 -11.55
C GLN A 250 -15.56 9.93 -10.23
N GLN A 251 -14.28 9.59 -10.27
CA GLN A 251 -13.50 9.29 -9.08
C GLN A 251 -13.10 10.53 -8.29
N ILE A 252 -13.01 11.70 -8.94
CA ILE A 252 -12.79 12.97 -8.26
C ILE A 252 -14.11 13.45 -7.65
N ILE A 253 -14.13 13.60 -6.33
CA ILE A 253 -15.30 14.06 -5.56
C ILE A 253 -15.40 15.59 -5.62
N ARG A 254 -14.27 16.27 -5.40
CA ARG A 254 -14.16 17.73 -5.39
C ARG A 254 -12.70 18.18 -5.47
N SER A 255 -12.49 19.44 -5.83
CA SER A 255 -11.22 20.14 -5.66
C SER A 255 -11.45 21.47 -4.94
N GLU A 256 -10.51 21.87 -4.09
CA GLU A 256 -10.59 23.11 -3.33
C GLU A 256 -9.21 23.76 -3.15
N GLN A 257 -9.19 25.08 -2.99
CA GLN A 257 -7.96 25.80 -2.63
C GLN A 257 -7.78 25.78 -1.11
N VAL A 258 -6.64 25.29 -0.64
CA VAL A 258 -6.25 25.32 0.77
C VAL A 258 -4.95 26.10 0.91
N ALA A 259 -4.92 27.07 1.81
CA ALA A 259 -3.70 27.80 2.13
C ALA A 259 -2.94 27.09 3.25
N THR A 260 -1.61 27.06 3.15
CA THR A 260 -0.75 26.71 4.28
C THR A 260 -0.79 27.79 5.35
N ASP A 261 -0.57 27.41 6.60
CA ASP A 261 -0.33 28.35 7.69
C ASP A 261 1.08 28.96 7.64
N GLU A 262 1.43 29.75 8.65
CA GLU A 262 2.74 30.41 8.78
C GLU A 262 3.93 29.43 8.90
N ASP A 263 3.65 28.18 9.25
CA ASP A 263 4.64 27.10 9.37
C ASP A 263 4.72 26.23 8.10
N GLY A 264 3.94 26.53 7.06
CA GLY A 264 3.93 25.73 5.84
C GLY A 264 3.16 24.41 5.98
N VAL A 265 2.13 24.39 6.85
CA VAL A 265 1.30 23.21 7.09
C VAL A 265 -0.04 23.33 6.39
N ILE A 266 -0.41 22.32 5.60
CA ILE A 266 -1.77 22.13 5.08
C ILE A 266 -2.58 21.35 6.10
N ARG A 267 -3.80 21.83 6.38
CA ARG A 267 -4.74 21.21 7.32
C ARG A 267 -6.01 20.81 6.58
N LEU A 268 -6.27 19.51 6.51
CA LEU A 268 -7.42 18.92 5.83
C LEU A 268 -8.49 18.56 6.85
N GLU A 269 -9.65 19.21 6.74
CA GLU A 269 -10.82 18.91 7.57
C GLU A 269 -11.53 17.65 7.08
N ILE A 270 -11.72 16.68 7.98
CA ILE A 270 -12.41 15.43 7.74
C ILE A 270 -13.73 15.44 8.50
N ARG A 271 -14.84 15.16 7.81
CA ARG A 271 -16.18 15.17 8.39
C ARG A 271 -16.93 13.91 7.99
N GLY A 272 -17.44 13.18 8.97
CA GLY A 272 -18.29 12.01 8.80
C GLY A 272 -17.64 10.90 7.98
N LEU A 273 -16.34 10.65 8.14
CA LEU A 273 -15.64 9.62 7.36
C LEU A 273 -16.03 8.23 7.87
N GLU A 274 -16.80 7.48 7.08
CA GLU A 274 -17.22 6.12 7.40
C GLU A 274 -16.14 5.08 7.09
N GLY A 275 -15.57 5.16 5.87
CA GLY A 275 -14.51 4.27 5.40
C GLY A 275 -13.21 5.04 5.20
N ASP A 276 -12.98 5.49 3.97
CA ASP A 276 -11.78 6.22 3.59
C ASP A 276 -12.00 7.17 2.41
N THR A 277 -10.97 7.97 2.13
CA THR A 277 -10.86 8.86 0.98
C THR A 277 -9.38 9.02 0.64
N ALA A 278 -9.06 9.61 -0.52
CA ALA A 278 -7.70 9.95 -0.88
C ALA A 278 -7.61 11.38 -1.39
N VAL A 279 -6.42 11.98 -1.29
CA VAL A 279 -6.17 13.34 -1.77
C VAL A 279 -4.88 13.42 -2.56
N GLN A 280 -4.89 14.29 -3.57
CA GLN A 280 -3.69 14.82 -4.21
C GLN A 280 -3.61 16.32 -3.92
N ILE A 281 -2.40 16.79 -3.65
CA ILE A 281 -2.10 18.17 -3.31
C ILE A 281 -1.04 18.65 -4.29
N GLU A 282 -1.30 19.78 -4.93
CA GLU A 282 -0.40 20.39 -5.91
C GLU A 282 -0.45 21.93 -5.86
N PRO A 283 0.63 22.63 -6.28
CA PRO A 283 0.70 24.09 -6.30
C PRO A 283 -0.36 24.80 -7.16
#